data_AF-I0TD23-F1
#
_entry.id   AF-I0TD23-F1
#
_cell.length_a   1.000
_cell.length_b   1.000
_cell.length_c   1.000
_cell.angle_alpha   90.00
_cell.angle_beta   90.00
_cell.angle_gamma   90.00
#
_symmetry.space_group_name_H-M   'P 1'
#
loop_
_entity.id
_entity.type
_entity.pdbx_description
1 polymer ?
#
loop_
_entity_poly.entity_id
_entity_poly.type
_entity_poly.pdbx_seq_one_letter_code
_entity_poly.pdbx_strand_id
1 'polypeptide(L)' 'MDKERTEWLSKEGYRVIRFTNEDVFNRLDEVLDKIAEELENASK' A
#
# COMPACT_ATOMS: atom_id res chain seq x y z
N MET A 1 7.14 -12.91 3.07
CA MET A 1 6.89 -11.51 3.44
C MET A 1 7.24 -11.32 4.91
N ASP A 2 7.80 -10.16 5.24
CA ASP A 2 8.02 -9.74 6.63
C ASP A 2 6.67 -9.46 7.32
N LYS A 3 6.20 -10.46 8.07
CA LYS A 3 4.91 -10.44 8.77
C LYS A 3 4.97 -9.59 10.03
N GLU A 4 6.05 -9.69 10.80
CA GLU A 4 6.26 -8.97 12.06
C GLU A 4 6.21 -7.46 11.84
N ARG A 5 6.91 -6.95 10.81
CA ARG A 5 6.86 -5.53 10.46
C ARG A 5 5.47 -5.07 10.02
N THR A 6 4.73 -5.94 9.33
CA THR A 6 3.36 -5.63 8.89
C THR A 6 2.43 -5.52 10.09
N GLU A 7 2.51 -6.48 11.01
CA GLU A 7 1.69 -6.51 12.22
C GLU A 7 1.98 -5.31 13.12
N TRP A 8 3.25 -4.90 13.24
CA TRP A 8 3.61 -3.69 13.98
C TRP A 8 2.99 -2.43 13.37
N LEU A 9 3.16 -2.21 12.07
CA LEU A 9 2.58 -1.04 11.38
C LEU A 9 1.05 -0.99 11.50
N SER A 10 0.38 -2.14 11.36
CA SER A 10 -1.07 -2.24 11.53
C SER A 10 -1.51 -1.92 12.96
N LYS A 11 -0.75 -2.34 13.98
CA LYS A 11 -1.04 -1.99 15.39
C LYS A 11 -0.89 -0.50 15.67
N GLU A 12 0.05 0.15 15.02
CA GLU A 12 0.25 1.61 15.10
C GLU A 12 -0.81 2.41 14.30
N GLY A 13 -1.76 1.73 13.64
CA GLY A 13 -2.85 2.36 12.90
C GLY A 13 -2.54 2.67 11.43
N TYR A 14 -1.40 2.20 10.91
CA TYR A 14 -1.06 2.38 9.50
C TYR A 14 -1.66 1.27 8.64
N ARG A 15 -2.25 1.68 7.51
CA ARG A 15 -2.67 0.76 6.45
C ARG A 15 -1.48 0.43 5.55
N VAL A 16 -1.15 -0.85 5.41
CA VAL A 16 -0.01 -1.31 4.62
C VAL A 16 -0.47 -1.85 3.27
N ILE A 17 -0.14 -1.14 2.19
CA ILE A 17 -0.31 -1.61 0.81
C ILE A 17 1.05 -2.01 0.23
N ARG A 18 1.07 -3.01 -0.65
CA ARG A 18 2.30 -3.59 -1.20
C ARG A 18 2.22 -3.71 -2.71
N PHE A 19 3.30 -3.32 -3.36
CA PHE A 19 3.50 -3.46 -4.81
C PHE A 19 4.75 -4.28 -5.04
N THR A 20 4.74 -5.12 -6.07
CA THR A 20 5.96 -5.79 -6.54
C THR A 20 6.80 -4.83 -7.36
N ASN A 21 8.09 -5.12 -7.52
CA ASN A 21 8.95 -4.32 -8.40
C ASN A 21 8.42 -4.31 -9.84
N GLU A 22 7.87 -5.43 -10.31
CA GLU A 22 7.27 -5.54 -11.64
C GLU A 22 6.08 -4.60 -11.80
N ASP A 23 5.23 -4.47 -10.78
CA ASP A 23 4.12 -3.52 -10.76
C ASP A 23 4.64 -2.08 -10.89
N VAL A 24 5.66 -1.73 -10.11
CA VAL A 24 6.24 -0.38 -10.12
C VAL A 24 6.90 -0.07 -11.46
N PHE A 25 7.61 -1.04 -12.06
CA PHE A 25 8.32 -0.80 -13.32
C PHE A 25 7.41 -0.80 -14.55
N ASN A 26 6.37 -1.65 -14.57
CA ASN A 26 5.56 -1.86 -15.77
C ASN A 26 4.17 -1.25 -15.70
N ARG A 27 3.68 -0.94 -14.49
CA ARG A 27 2.29 -0.53 -14.23
C ARG A 27 2.22 0.63 -13.23
N LEU A 28 3.07 1.63 -13.43
CA LEU A 28 3.21 2.76 -12.51
C LEU A 28 1.88 3.51 -12.32
N ASP A 29 1.11 3.72 -13.39
CA ASP A 29 -0.19 4.41 -13.32
C ASP A 29 -1.17 3.64 -12.43
N GLU A 30 -1.26 2.31 -12.56
CA GLU A 30 -2.11 1.47 -11.70
C GLU A 30 -1.67 1.50 -10.22
N VAL A 31 -0.36 1.61 -9.97
CA VAL A 31 0.19 1.76 -8.62
C VAL A 31 -0.23 3.09 -8.02
N LEU A 32 -0.15 4.18 -8.79
CA LEU A 32 -0.56 5.52 -8.35
C LEU A 32 -2.06 5.61 -8.10
N ASP A 33 -2.88 5.05 -9.00
CA ASP A 33 -4.34 5.01 -8.84
C ASP A 33 -4.74 4.27 -7.56
N LYS A 34 -4.11 3.13 -7.28
CA LYS A 34 -4.33 2.39 -6.03
C LYS A 34 -3.92 3.22 -4.81
N ILE A 35 -2.80 3.93 -4.86
CA ILE A 35 -2.40 4.80 -3.74
C ILE A 35 -3.46 5.90 -3.52
N ALA A 36 -3.95 6.53 -4.59
CA ALA A 36 -4.96 7.58 -4.52
C ALA A 36 -6.29 7.06 -3.95
N GLU A 37 -6.76 5.90 -4.41
CA GLU A 37 -7.98 5.25 -3.93
C GLU A 37 -7.88 4.94 -2.42
N GLU A 38 -6.74 4.44 -1.96
CA GLU A 38 -6.52 4.09 -0.57
C GLU A 38 -6.51 5.33 0.34
N LEU A 39 -5.95 6.44 -0.14
CA LEU A 39 -5.99 7.73 0.54
C LEU A 39 -7.40 8.32 0.59
N GLU A 40 -8.17 8.22 -0.50
CA GLU A 40 -9.57 8.67 -0.52
C GLU A 40 -10.41 7.87 0.47
N ASN A 41 -10.23 6.54 0.50
CA ASN A 41 -10.94 5.66 1.44
C ASN A 41 -10.55 5.90 2.90
N ALA A 42 -9.33 6.37 3.18
CA ALA A 42 -8.91 6.73 4.53
C ALA A 42 -9.47 8.09 5.00
N SER A 43 -9.87 8.95 4.07
CA SER A 43 -10.47 10.26 4.36
C SER A 43 -12.01 10.22 4.48
N LYS A 44 -12.63 9.06 4.23
CA LYS A 44 -14.07 8.82 4.41
C LYS A 44 -14.34 8.25 5.80
#